data_AF-A0A7X7KDT0-F1
#
_entry.id   AF-A0A7X7KDT0-F1
#
_cell.length_a   1.000
_cell.length_b   1.000
_cell.length_c   1.000
_cell.angle_alpha   90.00
_cell.angle_beta   90.00
_cell.angle_gamma   90.00
#
_symmetry.space_group_name_H-M   'P 1'
#
loop_
_entity.id
_entity.type
_entity.pdbx_description
1 polymer ?
#
loop_
_entity_poly.entity_id
_entity_poly.type
_entity_poly.pdbx_seq_one_letter_code
_entity_poly.pdbx_strand_id
1 'polypeptide(L)'
;GQKAVLNGALNLSVLDGWWAEAYDGTNGFAIGQGTSHVDERVTDARDAEDLYRVLAEQVIPLYYDRDIDGLPRHWVKRMMNSISSLGWRFSADRMVADYVNHTYLPAAGGLSCDMNFR
;
A
#
# COMPACT_ATOMS: atom_id res chain seq x y z
N GLY A 1 0.55 3.63 -7.11
CA GLY A 1 -0.75 2.91 -7.11
C GLY A 1 -0.54 1.41 -7.22
N GLN A 2 -1.60 0.59 -7.14
CA GLN A 2 -1.52 -0.88 -6.98
C GLN A 2 -0.63 -1.59 -8.02
N LYS A 3 -0.68 -1.21 -9.31
CA LYS A 3 0.16 -1.82 -10.37
C LYS A 3 1.66 -1.69 -10.11
N ALA A 4 2.08 -0.63 -9.42
CA ALA A 4 3.49 -0.34 -9.13
C ALA A 4 4.11 -1.40 -8.20
N VAL A 5 3.31 -1.97 -7.29
CA VAL A 5 3.72 -2.97 -6.31
C VAL A 5 4.40 -4.17 -6.97
N LEU A 6 3.74 -4.77 -7.97
CA LEU A 6 4.24 -5.98 -8.64
C LEU A 6 5.50 -5.73 -9.49
N ASN A 7 5.83 -4.47 -9.75
CA ASN A 7 7.02 -4.06 -10.48
C ASN A 7 8.15 -3.62 -9.52
N GLY A 8 8.00 -3.85 -8.22
CA GLY A 8 8.97 -3.46 -7.20
C GLY A 8 9.02 -1.96 -6.92
N ALA A 9 8.09 -1.16 -7.45
CA ALA A 9 8.04 0.26 -7.13
C ALA A 9 7.38 0.46 -5.74
N LEU A 10 8.00 1.34 -4.94
CA LEU A 10 7.48 1.74 -3.64
C LEU A 10 6.52 2.92 -3.78
N ASN A 11 5.37 2.84 -3.09
CA ASN A 11 4.45 3.96 -3.02
C ASN A 11 4.95 4.98 -1.99
N LEU A 12 4.82 6.27 -2.32
CA LEU A 12 4.89 7.41 -1.42
C LEU A 12 3.59 8.18 -1.62
N SER A 13 2.69 8.11 -0.65
CA SER A 13 1.34 8.67 -0.80
C SER A 13 0.71 8.99 0.55
N VAL A 14 -0.29 9.86 0.55
CA VAL A 14 -1.17 10.09 1.70
C VAL A 14 -1.97 8.82 2.01
N LEU A 15 -2.37 8.66 3.28
CA LEU A 15 -3.19 7.53 3.72
C LEU A 15 -4.64 7.70 3.29
N ASP A 16 -4.89 7.55 1.99
CA ASP A 16 -6.22 7.60 1.38
C ASP A 16 -6.52 6.35 0.54
N GLY A 17 -7.80 6.03 0.43
CA GLY A 17 -8.35 4.87 -0.28
C GLY A 17 -7.62 3.58 0.05
N TRP A 18 -7.24 2.83 -0.99
CA TRP A 18 -6.58 1.53 -0.84
C TRP A 18 -5.26 1.62 -0.05
N TRP A 19 -4.57 2.77 -0.07
CA TRP A 19 -3.28 2.91 0.61
C TRP A 19 -3.45 2.99 2.13
N ALA A 20 -4.52 3.63 2.61
CA ALA A 20 -4.90 3.64 4.02
C ALA A 20 -5.14 2.23 4.56
N GLU A 21 -5.69 1.33 3.74
CA GLU A 21 -5.96 -0.07 4.11
C GLU A 21 -4.71 -0.97 4.03
N ALA A 22 -3.75 -0.58 3.18
CA ALA A 22 -2.64 -1.41 2.73
C ALA A 22 -1.34 -1.14 3.49
N TYR A 23 -1.11 0.09 3.91
CA TYR A 23 0.17 0.50 4.48
C TYR A 23 0.43 -0.16 5.84
N ASP A 24 1.62 -0.77 5.99
CA ASP A 24 2.01 -1.49 7.22
C ASP A 24 3.28 -0.92 7.89
N GLY A 25 3.78 0.23 7.41
CA GLY A 25 5.04 0.81 7.88
C GLY A 25 6.29 0.32 7.15
N THR A 26 6.20 -0.83 6.48
CA THR A 26 7.35 -1.55 5.90
C THR A 26 7.26 -1.78 4.39
N ASN A 27 6.11 -1.50 3.78
CA ASN A 27 5.78 -1.79 2.38
C ASN A 27 5.72 -0.54 1.47
N GLY A 28 6.10 0.63 1.98
CA GLY A 28 6.11 1.90 1.25
C GLY A 28 6.30 3.08 2.19
N PHE A 29 5.87 4.27 1.81
CA PHE A 29 5.94 5.49 2.61
C PHE A 29 4.57 6.15 2.69
N ALA A 30 4.21 6.59 3.89
CA ALA A 30 3.00 7.34 4.16
C ALA A 30 3.32 8.82 4.36
N ILE A 31 2.55 9.69 3.73
CA ILE A 31 2.56 11.13 3.96
C ILE A 31 1.49 11.43 5.01
N GLY A 32 1.90 12.02 6.13
CA GLY A 32 1.03 12.36 7.24
C GLY A 32 0.35 11.17 7.90
N GLN A 33 -0.75 11.45 8.61
CA GLN A 33 -1.52 10.48 9.39
C GLN A 33 -2.95 10.26 8.84
N GLY A 34 -3.24 10.73 7.62
CA GLY A 34 -4.57 10.65 7.03
C GLY A 34 -5.62 11.56 7.68
N THR A 35 -5.18 12.61 8.39
CA THR A 35 -6.07 13.56 9.04
C THR A 35 -6.37 14.74 8.12
N SER A 36 -7.65 15.06 7.92
CA SER A 36 -8.08 16.24 7.16
C SER A 36 -8.68 17.30 8.08
N HIS A 37 -8.47 18.56 7.73
CA HIS A 37 -9.12 19.70 8.38
C HIS A 37 -10.33 20.17 7.55
N VAL A 38 -11.31 20.82 8.20
CA VAL A 38 -12.47 21.44 7.51
C VAL A 38 -12.07 22.54 6.53
N ASP A 39 -10.91 23.16 6.76
CA ASP A 39 -10.29 24.12 5.85
C ASP A 39 -9.22 23.40 5.04
N GLU A 40 -9.44 23.31 3.73
CA GLU A 40 -8.55 22.67 2.76
C GLU A 40 -7.15 23.30 2.76
N ARG A 41 -7.03 24.61 2.98
CA ARG A 41 -5.73 25.30 3.02
C ARG A 41 -4.86 24.83 4.18
N VAL A 42 -5.49 24.42 5.29
CA VAL A 42 -4.78 23.89 6.46
C VAL A 42 -4.33 22.45 6.19
N THR A 43 -5.15 21.66 5.50
CA THR A 43 -4.78 20.31 5.06
C THR A 43 -3.59 20.36 4.10
N ASP A 44 -3.67 21.20 3.06
CA ASP A 44 -2.58 21.37 2.08
C ASP A 44 -1.25 21.77 2.72
N ALA A 45 -1.29 22.73 3.66
CA ALA A 45 -0.08 23.19 4.35
C ALA A 45 0.56 22.06 5.19
N ARG A 46 -0.26 21.23 5.86
CA ARG A 46 0.22 20.09 6.65
C ARG A 46 0.76 18.97 5.76
N ASP A 47 0.04 18.63 4.69
CA ASP A 47 0.46 17.59 3.75
C ASP A 47 1.76 17.97 3.05
N ALA A 48 1.97 19.25 2.74
CA ALA A 48 3.23 19.75 2.21
C ALA A 48 4.38 19.57 3.21
N GLU A 49 4.20 19.99 4.47
CA GLU A 49 5.20 19.81 5.52
C GLU A 49 5.53 18.33 5.75
N ASP A 50 4.51 17.48 5.82
CA ASP A 50 4.65 16.05 6.00
C ASP A 50 5.36 15.38 4.82
N LEU A 51 5.09 15.81 3.58
CA LEU A 51 5.78 15.34 2.40
C LEU A 51 7.28 15.66 2.47
N TYR A 52 7.64 16.91 2.81
CA TYR A 52 9.04 17.30 2.96
C TYR A 52 9.74 16.50 4.06
N ARG A 53 9.07 16.30 5.19
CA ARG A 53 9.59 15.50 6.31
C ARG A 53 9.87 14.06 5.87
N VAL A 54 8.90 13.40 5.24
CA VAL A 54 9.05 12.00 4.78
C VAL A 54 10.16 11.88 3.73
N LEU A 55 10.27 12.83 2.81
CA LEU A 55 11.35 12.85 1.83
C LEU A 55 12.72 12.98 2.51
N ALA A 56 12.90 13.97 3.37
CA ALA A 56 14.18 14.29 3.99
C ALA A 56 14.63 13.24 5.00
N GLU A 57 13.71 12.71 5.80
CA GLU A 57 14.02 11.84 6.93
C GLU A 57 13.94 10.34 6.59
N GLN A 58 13.17 9.96 5.56
CA GLN A 58 12.94 8.56 5.24
C GLN A 58 13.38 8.19 3.82
N VAL A 59 12.82 8.84 2.79
CA VAL A 59 13.01 8.40 1.39
C VAL A 59 14.43 8.63 0.92
N ILE A 60 14.94 9.87 1.07
CA ILE A 60 16.27 10.25 0.61
C ILE A 60 17.36 9.44 1.32
N PRO A 61 17.40 9.36 2.68
CA PRO A 61 18.41 8.56 3.37
C PRO A 61 18.38 7.09 2.96
N LEU A 62 17.19 6.48 2.87
CA LEU A 62 17.06 5.07 2.49
C LEU A 62 17.49 4.79 1.04
N TYR A 63 17.26 5.73 0.13
CA TYR A 63 17.62 5.57 -1.28
C TYR A 63 19.13 5.69 -1.52
N TYR A 64 19.80 6.57 -0.77
CA TYR A 64 21.24 6.79 -0.88
C TYR A 64 22.07 5.89 0.05
N ASP A 65 21.45 5.20 1.00
CA ASP A 65 22.09 4.16 1.80
C ASP A 65 22.45 2.95 0.94
N ARG A 66 23.72 2.85 0.58
CA ARG A 66 24.29 1.83 -0.31
C ARG A 66 25.43 1.10 0.40
N ASP A 67 25.50 -0.21 0.18
CA ASP A 67 26.59 -1.03 0.68
C ASP A 67 27.90 -0.83 -0.13
N ILE A 68 28.93 -1.59 0.23
CA ILE A 68 30.24 -1.55 -0.44
C ILE A 68 30.17 -1.92 -1.93
N ASP A 69 29.14 -2.67 -2.33
CA ASP A 69 28.89 -3.09 -3.72
C ASP A 69 27.98 -2.10 -4.46
N GLY A 70 27.55 -1.02 -3.80
CA GLY A 70 26.68 0.02 -4.35
C GLY A 70 25.19 -0.33 -4.34
N LEU A 71 24.79 -1.40 -3.66
CA LEU A 71 23.41 -1.89 -3.60
C LEU A 71 22.64 -1.27 -2.42
N PRO A 72 21.43 -0.72 -2.66
CA PRO A 72 20.62 -0.15 -1.59
C PRO A 72 19.81 -1.26 -0.88
N ARG A 73 20.47 -2.02 0.00
CA ARG A 73 19.90 -3.23 0.64
C ARG A 73 18.57 -2.97 1.35
N HIS A 74 18.48 -1.88 2.10
CA HIS A 74 17.26 -1.54 2.83
C HIS A 74 16.12 -1.12 1.91
N TRP A 75 16.43 -0.43 0.81
CA TRP A 75 15.45 -0.12 -0.24
C TRP A 75 14.91 -1.40 -0.89
N VAL A 76 15.81 -2.32 -1.30
CA VAL A 76 15.43 -3.61 -1.90
C VAL A 76 14.59 -4.44 -0.93
N LYS A 77 14.96 -4.47 0.36
CA LYS A 77 14.15 -5.12 1.40
C LYS A 77 12.73 -4.55 1.47
N ARG A 78 12.60 -3.21 1.44
CA ARG A 78 11.30 -2.53 1.40
C ARG A 78 10.51 -2.87 0.13
N MET A 79 11.16 -2.98 -1.03
CA MET A 79 10.53 -3.43 -2.28
C MET A 79 10.00 -4.87 -2.17
N MET A 80 10.79 -5.78 -1.60
CA MET A 80 10.36 -7.17 -1.38
C MET A 80 9.17 -7.24 -0.41
N ASN A 81 9.18 -6.45 0.67
CA ASN A 81 8.05 -6.34 1.60
C ASN A 81 6.79 -5.80 0.92
N SER A 82 6.93 -4.82 0.01
CA SER A 82 5.82 -4.31 -0.80
C SER A 82 5.20 -5.42 -1.64
N ILE A 83 6.01 -6.16 -2.39
CA ILE A 83 5.52 -7.26 -3.23
C ILE A 83 4.83 -8.34 -2.39
N SER A 84 5.45 -8.77 -1.29
CA SER A 84 4.95 -9.88 -0.48
C SER A 84 3.66 -9.55 0.28
N SER A 85 3.54 -8.34 0.82
CA SER A 85 2.37 -7.93 1.61
C SER A 85 1.17 -7.52 0.74
N LEU A 86 1.40 -6.95 -0.44
CA LEU A 86 0.36 -6.32 -1.25
C LEU A 86 -0.04 -7.11 -2.50
N GLY A 87 0.87 -7.91 -3.06
CA GLY A 87 0.67 -8.55 -4.37
C GLY A 87 -0.57 -9.45 -4.42
N TRP A 88 -0.75 -10.31 -3.41
CA TRP A 88 -1.92 -11.18 -3.33
C TRP A 88 -3.18 -10.42 -2.88
N ARG A 89 -3.04 -9.46 -1.95
CA ARG A 89 -4.15 -8.74 -1.33
C ARG A 89 -4.87 -7.83 -2.33
N PHE A 90 -4.17 -7.23 -3.27
CA PHE A 90 -4.77 -6.33 -4.26
C PHE A 90 -4.84 -6.94 -5.67
N SER A 91 -4.91 -8.28 -5.74
CA SER A 91 -5.16 -9.00 -7.00
C SER A 91 -6.62 -8.87 -7.45
N ALA A 92 -6.82 -8.63 -8.76
CA ALA A 92 -8.14 -8.63 -9.37
C ALA A 92 -8.79 -10.03 -9.38
N ASP A 93 -7.96 -11.08 -9.43
CA ASP A 93 -8.43 -12.48 -9.34
C ASP A 93 -9.11 -12.74 -7.99
N ARG A 94 -8.44 -12.35 -6.89
CA ARG A 94 -9.02 -12.39 -5.53
C ARG A 94 -10.31 -11.56 -5.47
N MET A 95 -10.28 -10.33 -5.98
CA MET A 95 -11.45 -9.45 -5.97
C MET A 95 -12.67 -10.09 -6.65
N VAL A 96 -12.49 -10.67 -7.85
CA VAL A 96 -13.59 -11.33 -8.56
C VAL A 96 -14.06 -12.57 -7.81
N ALA A 97 -13.15 -13.38 -7.27
CA ALA A 97 -13.52 -14.54 -6.45
C ALA A 97 -14.36 -14.15 -5.22
N ASP A 98 -13.97 -13.08 -4.51
CA ASP A 98 -14.71 -12.56 -3.36
C ASP A 98 -16.11 -12.07 -3.74
N TYR A 99 -16.24 -11.36 -4.87
CA TYR A 99 -17.54 -10.93 -5.39
C TYR A 99 -18.44 -12.10 -5.75
N VAL A 100 -17.88 -13.13 -6.40
CA VAL A 100 -18.63 -14.34 -6.77
C VAL A 100 -19.14 -15.06 -5.52
N ASN A 101 -18.24 -15.32 -4.56
CA ASN A 101 -18.56 -16.10 -3.37
C ASN A 101 -19.49 -15.38 -2.39
N HIS A 102 -19.28 -14.09 -2.16
CA HIS A 102 -19.99 -13.35 -1.11
C HIS A 102 -21.17 -12.53 -1.62
N THR A 103 -21.28 -12.27 -2.92
CA THR A 103 -22.34 -11.43 -3.48
C THR A 103 -23.17 -12.18 -4.52
N TYR A 104 -22.56 -12.64 -5.62
CA TYR A 104 -23.33 -13.18 -6.74
C TYR A 104 -23.96 -14.55 -6.46
N LEU A 105 -23.24 -15.49 -5.86
CA LEU A 105 -23.79 -16.81 -5.52
C LEU A 105 -24.95 -16.70 -4.50
N PRO A 106 -24.79 -15.97 -3.36
CA PRO A 106 -25.89 -15.75 -2.44
C PRO A 106 -27.10 -15.07 -3.09
N ALA A 107 -26.87 -14.04 -3.92
CA ALA A 107 -27.96 -13.34 -4.61
C ALA A 107 -28.73 -14.21 -5.61
N ALA A 108 -28.07 -15.21 -6.20
CA ALA A 108 -28.68 -16.17 -7.10
C ALA A 108 -29.46 -17.31 -6.38
N GLY A 109 -29.54 -17.27 -5.04
CA GLY A 109 -30.12 -18.36 -4.25
C GLY A 109 -29.21 -19.58 -4.12
N GLY A 110 -27.96 -19.47 -4.58
CA GLY A 110 -26.93 -20.45 -4.30
C GLY A 110 -26.52 -20.36 -2.84
N LEU A 111 -26.79 -21.39 -2.06
CA LEU A 111 -26.07 -21.58 -0.80
C LEU A 111 -24.59 -21.69 -1.18
N SER A 112 -23.72 -20.84 -0.63
CA SER A 112 -22.27 -20.99 -0.78
C SER A 112 -21.88 -22.27 -0.04
N CYS A 113 -22.12 -23.43 -0.65
CA CYS A 113 -21.90 -24.72 -0.01
C CYS A 113 -20.46 -24.76 0.47
N ASP A 114 -20.29 -24.86 1.79
CA ASP A 114 -19.08 -25.19 2.55
C ASP A 114 -17.86 -25.55 1.68
N MET A 115 -17.09 -24.55 1.28
CA MET A 115 -15.68 -24.78 0.98
C MET A 115 -14.93 -24.89 2.31
N ASN A 116 -15.21 -25.96 3.05
CA ASN A 116 -14.30 -26.45 4.07
C ASN A 116 -13.03 -26.91 3.35
N PHE A 117 -12.08 -25.99 3.18
CA PHE A 117 -10.72 -26.32 2.82
C PHE A 117 -10.16 -27.22 3.94
N ARG A 118 -10.06 -28.52 3.64
CA ARG A 118 -9.21 -29.46 4.36
C ARG A 118 -7.75 -29.26 3.97
#